data_AF-A0A7J4NR43-F1
#
_entry.id   AF-A0A7J4NR43-F1
#
_cell.length_a   1.000
_cell.length_b   1.000
_cell.length_c   1.000
_cell.angle_alpha   90.00
_cell.angle_beta   90.00
_cell.angle_gamma   90.00
#
_symmetry.space_group_name_H-M   'P 1'
#
loop_
_entity.id
_entity.type
_entity.pdbx_description
1 polymer ?
#
loop_
_entity_poly.entity_id
_entity_poly.type
_entity_poly.pdbx_seq_one_letter_code
_entity_poly.pdbx_strand_id
1 'polypeptide(L)'
;MNRPLAALVLCFIMVLMPLAGCVSQADVDSAIADHDADIADKQNTIDNLTTEVSELESQMLAQDVFITNLQSELSNVSSDYNTTLLAHYALQSEHASVQAQLASAEYNATAHESQIDSLETQLELANNHISLLNDLMSNTSNTTNESFAQMSNQMAQMNEHISNLSALLNYSTARHQENVTLVASLITQQSELSAELSNITNLLTVANLTISQLQDEIDQLSTVVVSESYFHGLLNGSERSTKFRDLDSVKLDPIHYGSPNLTIENQGFETYMNYSTSVNRSHSLWFELCNTSIGLYNSDWFTRALGINYTTHSSNGWSISNYNSTMLLNLTFDWDGANAVTRNCLVWSTTPNQNGSTNFVYPNFDLLSVEFGWTTNNPVELRVFACMQSGPDVCTSEHNWLERGSGNAEENYSYYGHQEYEGDFLHPIETGFAVPVGINDNSCLMNRSISGRTGCTPPDCISSFDNGGSSPCSIHIIDWGTGSGTYNYDLYNVTNLYADFGTGSSTHNIYICDSQFYADVSMSTGSNNVRIYSYGWGAGNNVTIDSSYNTGTLNGNGNRSVDYYMGVSSISLSVYEWADGAWSC
;
A
#
# COMPACT_ATOMS: atom_id res chain seq x y z
N MET A 1 -157.10 35.17 76.51
CA MET A 1 -157.43 35.76 77.82
C MET A 1 -158.33 36.96 77.61
N ASN A 2 -159.47 36.94 78.31
CA ASN A 2 -160.39 38.01 78.68
C ASN A 2 -160.08 39.48 78.28
N ARG A 3 -161.13 40.11 77.71
CA ARG A 3 -161.51 41.55 77.79
C ARG A 3 -161.42 42.08 79.25
N PRO A 4 -161.54 43.38 79.63
CA PRO A 4 -162.32 44.47 78.98
C PRO A 4 -161.77 45.91 79.28
N LEU A 5 -162.65 46.93 79.29
CA LEU A 5 -162.47 48.35 79.63
C LEU A 5 -162.08 49.30 78.49
N ALA A 6 -163.07 49.68 77.68
CA ALA A 6 -163.23 51.06 77.21
C ALA A 6 -164.63 51.36 76.62
N ALA A 7 -165.62 50.47 76.76
CA ALA A 7 -167.00 50.70 76.30
C ALA A 7 -167.93 51.28 77.40
N LEU A 8 -167.36 51.94 78.42
CA LEU A 8 -168.07 52.47 79.59
C LEU A 8 -168.25 54.00 79.59
N VAL A 9 -168.04 54.68 78.45
CA VAL A 9 -168.19 56.15 78.36
C VAL A 9 -169.29 56.58 77.37
N LEU A 10 -169.94 55.65 76.67
CA LEU A 10 -170.97 56.00 75.67
C LEU A 10 -172.40 56.14 76.22
N CYS A 11 -172.62 56.13 77.54
CA CYS A 11 -173.98 56.07 78.12
C CYS A 11 -174.44 57.25 79.00
N PHE A 12 -173.69 58.34 79.23
CA PHE A 12 -174.15 59.33 80.23
C PHE A 12 -173.85 60.82 80.00
N ILE A 13 -173.42 61.22 78.81
CA ILE A 13 -173.29 62.66 78.48
C ILE A 13 -173.82 62.90 77.06
N MET A 14 -174.87 63.67 76.77
CA MET A 14 -175.84 64.40 77.59
C MET A 14 -176.99 64.71 76.62
N VAL A 15 -178.16 64.12 76.85
CA VAL A 15 -179.43 64.72 76.47
C VAL A 15 -179.57 65.98 77.33
N LEU A 16 -179.41 67.16 76.73
CA LEU A 16 -180.03 68.47 77.06
C LEU A 16 -179.16 69.64 76.55
N MET A 17 -179.55 70.11 75.36
CA MET A 17 -179.23 71.38 74.69
C MET A 17 -179.44 72.63 75.62
N PRO A 18 -179.02 73.87 75.25
CA PRO A 18 -178.82 74.32 73.88
C PRO A 18 -177.69 75.35 73.58
N LEU A 19 -177.63 75.69 72.29
CA LEU A 19 -177.14 76.92 71.66
C LEU A 19 -175.68 76.98 71.16
N ALA A 20 -175.53 76.41 69.96
CA ALA A 20 -175.01 77.10 68.77
C ALA A 20 -173.53 77.52 68.76
N GLY A 21 -172.66 76.53 68.61
CA GLY A 21 -171.58 76.63 67.62
C GLY A 21 -171.81 75.51 66.62
N CYS A 22 -172.41 75.83 65.48
CA CYS A 22 -172.53 74.89 64.37
C CYS A 22 -171.11 74.49 63.95
N VAL A 23 -170.59 73.36 64.46
CA VAL A 23 -169.69 72.53 63.65
C VAL A 23 -170.62 72.03 62.56
N SER A 24 -170.59 72.78 61.47
CA SER A 24 -171.45 72.52 60.34
C SER A 24 -171.20 71.08 59.89
N GLN A 25 -172.19 70.44 59.27
CA GLN A 25 -171.94 69.18 58.56
C GLN A 25 -170.70 69.31 57.66
N ALA A 26 -170.45 70.51 57.13
CA ALA A 26 -169.25 70.86 56.35
C ALA A 26 -167.92 70.73 57.12
N ASP A 27 -167.86 70.97 58.43
CA ASP A 27 -166.62 70.80 59.22
C ASP A 27 -166.31 69.31 59.47
N VAL A 28 -167.36 68.49 59.68
CA VAL A 28 -167.21 67.03 59.76
C VAL A 28 -166.83 66.46 58.39
N ASP A 29 -167.49 66.93 57.31
CA ASP A 29 -167.16 66.55 55.94
C ASP A 29 -165.73 66.98 55.57
N SER A 30 -165.25 68.13 56.06
CA SER A 30 -163.87 68.58 55.87
C SER A 30 -162.86 67.70 56.60
N ALA A 31 -163.12 67.32 57.85
CA ALA A 31 -162.23 66.43 58.61
C ALA A 31 -162.18 65.01 58.03
N ILE A 32 -163.32 64.53 57.49
CA ILE A 32 -163.38 63.26 56.73
C ILE A 32 -162.57 63.39 55.45
N ALA A 33 -162.73 64.49 54.69
CA ALA A 33 -161.96 64.71 53.47
C ALA A 33 -160.44 64.79 53.72
N ASP A 34 -160.00 65.43 54.81
CA ASP A 34 -158.59 65.48 55.21
C ASP A 34 -158.05 64.09 55.60
N HIS A 35 -158.86 63.29 56.32
CA HIS A 35 -158.49 61.93 56.69
C HIS A 35 -158.45 60.98 55.49
N ASP A 36 -159.40 61.11 54.55
CA ASP A 36 -159.39 60.37 53.29
C ASP A 36 -158.18 60.75 52.42
N ALA A 37 -157.77 62.03 52.44
CA ALA A 37 -156.55 62.50 51.80
C ALA A 37 -155.28 61.91 52.46
N ASP A 38 -155.19 61.86 53.79
CA ASP A 38 -154.08 61.22 54.52
C ASP A 38 -154.02 59.71 54.31
N ILE A 39 -155.17 59.03 54.27
CA ILE A 39 -155.26 57.60 53.89
C ILE A 39 -154.73 57.41 52.48
N ALA A 40 -155.15 58.24 51.52
CA ALA A 40 -154.70 58.14 50.14
C ALA A 40 -153.18 58.37 50.02
N ASP A 41 -152.62 59.34 50.75
CA ASP A 41 -151.17 59.62 50.76
C ASP A 41 -150.36 58.48 51.39
N LYS A 42 -150.83 57.93 52.50
CA LYS A 42 -150.23 56.74 53.13
C LYS A 42 -150.33 55.51 52.25
N GLN A 43 -151.46 55.32 51.55
CA GLN A 43 -151.62 54.22 50.61
C GLN A 43 -150.63 54.36 49.45
N ASN A 44 -150.48 55.56 48.87
CA ASN A 44 -149.46 55.83 47.86
C ASN A 44 -148.04 55.56 48.38
N THR A 45 -147.75 55.92 49.64
CA THR A 45 -146.46 55.64 50.27
C THR A 45 -146.22 54.14 50.46
N ILE A 46 -147.24 53.40 50.89
CA ILE A 46 -147.19 51.94 51.04
C ILE A 46 -146.96 51.27 49.68
N ASP A 47 -147.66 51.72 48.64
CA ASP A 47 -147.52 51.18 47.28
C ASP A 47 -146.11 51.43 46.73
N ASN A 48 -145.54 52.62 46.98
CA ASN A 48 -144.16 52.95 46.62
C ASN A 48 -143.14 52.07 47.37
N LEU A 49 -143.27 51.92 48.70
CA LEU A 49 -142.39 51.07 49.50
C LEU A 49 -142.51 49.59 49.11
N THR A 50 -143.72 49.13 48.79
CA THR A 50 -143.95 47.76 48.31
C THR A 50 -143.23 47.51 46.99
N THR A 51 -143.24 48.51 46.09
CA THR A 51 -142.51 48.47 44.83
C THR A 51 -141.00 48.44 45.07
N GLU A 52 -140.48 49.32 45.93
CA GLU A 52 -139.05 49.39 46.28
C GLU A 52 -138.54 48.09 46.92
N VAL A 53 -139.30 47.51 47.86
CA VAL A 53 -138.98 46.22 48.47
C VAL A 53 -138.96 45.10 47.43
N SER A 54 -139.93 45.07 46.52
CA SER A 54 -139.97 44.07 45.44
C SER A 54 -138.76 44.21 44.51
N GLU A 55 -138.31 45.44 44.23
CA GLU A 55 -137.12 45.70 43.42
C GLU A 55 -135.84 45.26 44.16
N LEU A 56 -135.71 45.56 45.46
CA LEU A 56 -134.60 45.10 46.29
C LEU A 56 -134.54 43.57 46.41
N GLU A 57 -135.68 42.90 46.58
CA GLU A 57 -135.76 41.43 46.57
C GLU A 57 -135.29 40.86 45.22
N SER A 58 -135.69 41.47 44.11
CA SER A 58 -135.23 41.07 42.77
C SER A 58 -133.72 41.27 42.61
N GLN A 59 -133.17 42.40 43.10
CA GLN A 59 -131.72 42.65 43.08
C GLN A 59 -130.95 41.66 43.97
N MET A 60 -131.48 41.32 45.14
CA MET A 60 -130.87 40.35 46.05
C MET A 60 -130.83 38.95 45.43
N LEU A 61 -131.93 38.51 44.79
CA LEU A 61 -131.96 37.25 44.04
C LEU A 61 -130.94 37.25 42.89
N ALA A 62 -130.79 38.37 42.19
CA ALA A 62 -129.78 38.49 41.13
C ALA A 62 -128.34 38.42 41.69
N GLN A 63 -128.10 39.01 42.88
CA GLN A 63 -126.81 38.90 43.57
C GLN A 63 -126.52 37.47 44.05
N ASP A 64 -127.51 36.73 44.54
CA ASP A 64 -127.33 35.33 44.95
C ASP A 64 -126.94 34.43 43.78
N VAL A 65 -127.56 34.62 42.62
CA VAL A 65 -127.18 33.93 41.38
C VAL A 65 -125.74 34.27 40.99
N PHE A 66 -125.35 35.55 41.09
CA PHE A 66 -123.99 35.99 40.80
C PHE A 66 -122.95 35.39 41.76
N ILE A 67 -123.24 35.34 43.06
CA ILE A 67 -122.38 34.70 44.08
C ILE A 67 -122.20 33.21 43.79
N THR A 68 -123.29 32.53 43.45
CA THR A 68 -123.26 31.09 43.11
C THR A 68 -122.38 30.83 41.89
N ASN A 69 -122.46 31.68 40.86
CA ASN A 69 -121.60 31.59 39.69
C ASN A 69 -120.13 31.81 40.04
N LEU A 70 -119.80 32.84 40.84
CA LEU A 70 -118.43 33.09 41.30
C LEU A 70 -117.85 31.94 42.12
N GLN A 71 -118.66 31.30 42.97
CA GLN A 71 -118.23 30.13 43.74
C GLN A 71 -117.92 28.94 42.82
N SER A 72 -118.72 28.73 41.77
CA SER A 72 -118.46 27.70 40.77
C SER A 72 -117.18 28.00 39.97
N GLU A 73 -116.99 29.24 39.53
CA GLU A 73 -115.77 29.68 38.85
C GLU A 73 -114.52 29.49 39.72
N LEU A 74 -114.59 29.87 41.00
CA LEU A 74 -113.49 29.69 41.95
C LEU A 74 -113.13 28.21 42.15
N SER A 75 -114.13 27.34 42.23
CA SER A 75 -113.91 25.89 42.31
C SER A 75 -113.21 25.35 41.06
N ASN A 76 -113.60 25.82 39.87
CA ASN A 76 -112.96 25.42 38.62
C ASN A 76 -111.51 25.92 38.55
N VAL A 77 -111.27 27.19 38.86
CA VAL A 77 -109.91 27.77 38.90
C VAL A 77 -109.01 27.05 39.90
N SER A 78 -109.53 26.66 41.07
CA SER A 78 -108.77 25.89 42.06
C SER A 78 -108.40 24.49 41.55
N SER A 79 -109.30 23.84 40.79
CA SER A 79 -109.03 22.53 40.17
C SER A 79 -107.97 22.65 39.07
N ASP A 80 -108.08 23.67 38.22
CA ASP A 80 -107.13 23.95 37.13
C ASP A 80 -105.74 24.30 37.68
N TYR A 81 -105.67 25.09 38.75
CA TYR A 81 -104.42 25.41 39.45
C TYR A 81 -103.71 24.16 39.96
N ASN A 82 -104.43 23.26 40.65
CA ASN A 82 -103.84 22.02 41.16
C ASN A 82 -103.36 21.09 40.03
N THR A 83 -104.12 21.02 38.94
CA THR A 83 -103.72 20.26 37.73
C THR A 83 -102.45 20.83 37.10
N THR A 84 -102.39 22.15 36.97
CA THR A 84 -101.22 22.87 36.43
C THR A 84 -99.99 22.68 37.33
N LEU A 85 -100.17 22.71 38.65
CA LEU A 85 -99.10 22.50 39.62
C LEU A 85 -98.51 21.08 39.54
N LEU A 86 -99.35 20.06 39.38
CA LEU A 86 -98.89 18.69 39.17
C LEU A 86 -98.13 18.53 37.85
N ALA A 87 -98.62 19.15 36.78
CA ALA A 87 -97.93 19.18 35.49
C ALA A 87 -96.56 19.88 35.59
N HIS A 88 -96.46 20.97 36.37
CA HIS A 88 -95.20 21.66 36.62
C HIS A 88 -94.17 20.75 37.31
N TYR A 89 -94.56 20.02 38.37
CA TYR A 89 -93.66 19.07 39.03
C TYR A 89 -93.21 17.93 38.11
N ALA A 90 -94.09 17.43 37.24
CA ALA A 90 -93.73 16.42 36.25
C ALA A 90 -92.69 16.95 35.25
N LEU A 91 -92.89 18.15 34.71
CA LEU A 91 -91.94 18.82 33.82
C LEU A 91 -90.59 19.09 34.50
N GLN A 92 -90.60 19.47 35.79
CA GLN A 92 -89.36 19.68 36.55
C GLN A 92 -88.55 18.38 36.68
N SER A 93 -89.24 17.26 36.94
CA SER A 93 -88.60 15.94 37.00
C SER A 93 -88.07 15.49 35.63
N GLU A 94 -88.82 15.74 34.55
CA GLU A 94 -88.40 15.44 33.18
C GLU A 94 -87.17 16.27 32.80
N HIS A 95 -87.16 17.56 33.12
CA HIS A 95 -86.02 18.45 32.90
C HIS A 95 -84.76 17.94 33.62
N ALA A 96 -84.86 17.52 34.88
CA ALA A 96 -83.74 16.96 35.62
C ALA A 96 -83.21 15.67 34.99
N SER A 97 -84.09 14.81 34.49
CA SER A 97 -83.72 13.58 33.77
C SER A 97 -82.99 13.87 32.46
N VAL A 98 -83.53 14.79 31.64
CA VAL A 98 -82.90 15.23 30.39
C VAL A 98 -81.55 15.87 30.64
N GLN A 99 -81.41 16.69 31.69
CA GLN A 99 -80.14 17.30 32.06
C GLN A 99 -79.08 16.26 32.43
N ALA A 100 -79.46 15.19 33.14
CA ALA A 100 -78.55 14.10 33.47
C ALA A 100 -78.14 13.30 32.21
N GLN A 101 -79.07 13.07 31.28
CA GLN A 101 -78.76 12.41 30.00
C GLN A 101 -77.81 13.26 29.15
N LEU A 102 -78.03 14.58 29.10
CA LEU A 102 -77.16 15.50 28.39
C LEU A 102 -75.73 15.48 28.95
N ALA A 103 -75.57 15.60 30.26
CA ALA A 103 -74.25 15.53 30.90
C ALA A 103 -73.53 14.20 30.62
N SER A 104 -74.27 13.08 30.60
CA SER A 104 -73.69 11.78 30.22
C SER A 104 -73.29 11.72 28.74
N ALA A 105 -74.08 12.31 27.85
CA ALA A 105 -73.77 12.36 26.42
C ALA A 105 -72.54 13.24 26.14
N GLU A 106 -72.41 14.38 26.82
CA GLU A 106 -71.25 15.26 26.74
C GLU A 106 -69.97 14.56 27.21
N TYR A 107 -70.02 13.87 28.35
CA TYR A 107 -68.88 13.07 28.83
C TYR A 107 -68.46 12.00 27.83
N ASN A 108 -69.41 11.27 27.26
CA ASN A 108 -69.12 10.25 26.26
C ASN A 108 -68.54 10.84 24.97
N ALA A 109 -69.01 12.02 24.54
CA ALA A 109 -68.48 12.72 23.39
C ALA A 109 -67.00 13.10 23.59
N THR A 110 -66.65 13.67 24.74
CA THR A 110 -65.26 14.00 25.08
C THR A 110 -64.37 12.75 25.16
N ALA A 111 -64.89 11.64 25.71
CA ALA A 111 -64.17 10.38 25.76
C ALA A 111 -63.89 9.81 24.35
N HIS A 112 -64.87 9.89 23.45
CA HIS A 112 -64.68 9.48 22.05
C HIS A 112 -63.71 10.40 21.30
N GLU A 113 -63.75 11.72 21.53
CA GLU A 113 -62.81 12.67 20.95
C GLU A 113 -61.36 12.34 21.34
N SER A 114 -61.12 12.07 22.63
CA SER A 114 -59.80 11.62 23.12
C SER A 114 -59.34 10.29 22.50
N GLN A 115 -60.27 9.37 22.24
CA GLN A 115 -59.96 8.11 21.57
C GLN A 115 -59.62 8.31 20.10
N ILE A 116 -60.31 9.21 19.40
CA ILE A 116 -60.04 9.58 18.02
C ILE A 116 -58.63 10.18 17.92
N ASP A 117 -58.29 11.16 18.76
CA ASP A 117 -56.95 11.78 18.76
C ASP A 117 -55.83 10.75 18.95
N SER A 118 -56.05 9.77 19.86
CA SER A 118 -55.12 8.67 20.08
C SER A 118 -54.98 7.77 18.85
N LEU A 119 -56.08 7.45 18.16
CA LEU A 119 -56.07 6.61 16.97
C LEU A 119 -55.43 7.34 15.77
N GLU A 120 -55.67 8.64 15.62
CA GLU A 120 -55.04 9.46 14.59
C GLU A 120 -53.51 9.51 14.79
N THR A 121 -53.06 9.70 16.03
CA THR A 121 -51.63 9.64 16.38
C THR A 121 -51.02 8.28 16.04
N GLN A 122 -51.73 7.17 16.35
CA GLN A 122 -51.27 5.82 16.01
C GLN A 122 -51.22 5.59 14.50
N LEU A 123 -52.19 6.13 13.75
CA LEU A 123 -52.23 6.04 12.29
C LEU A 123 -51.06 6.81 11.66
N GLU A 124 -50.74 8.01 12.15
CA GLU A 124 -49.60 8.79 11.70
C GLU A 124 -48.27 8.03 11.94
N LEU A 125 -48.11 7.45 13.13
CA LEU A 125 -46.94 6.63 13.45
C LEU A 125 -46.82 5.41 12.52
N ALA A 126 -47.93 4.72 12.24
CA ALA A 126 -47.96 3.59 11.32
C ALA A 126 -47.57 4.01 9.90
N ASN A 127 -48.07 5.14 9.41
CA ASN A 127 -47.71 5.68 8.09
C ASN A 127 -46.22 6.03 8.01
N ASN A 128 -45.65 6.63 9.06
CA ASN A 128 -44.21 6.90 9.14
C ASN A 128 -43.39 5.61 9.10
N HIS A 129 -43.81 4.55 9.80
CA HIS A 129 -43.16 3.25 9.74
C HIS A 129 -43.24 2.60 8.34
N ILE A 130 -44.38 2.72 7.65
CA ILE A 130 -44.53 2.24 6.27
C ILE A 130 -43.56 2.97 5.32
N SER A 131 -43.43 4.31 5.47
CA SER A 131 -42.49 5.09 4.67
C SER A 131 -41.05 4.61 4.89
N LEU A 132 -40.64 4.45 6.16
CA LEU A 132 -39.29 3.98 6.51
C LEU A 132 -39.02 2.57 5.95
N LEU A 133 -40.01 1.68 6.00
CA LEU A 133 -39.89 0.33 5.45
C LEU A 133 -39.73 0.34 3.93
N ASN A 134 -40.48 1.19 3.22
CA ASN A 134 -40.35 1.34 1.78
C ASN A 134 -38.97 1.87 1.38
N ASP A 135 -38.44 2.85 2.11
CA ASP A 135 -37.09 3.38 1.89
C ASP A 135 -36.02 2.29 2.14
N LEU A 136 -36.17 1.52 3.22
CA LEU A 136 -35.26 0.40 3.52
C LEU A 136 -35.30 -0.68 2.44
N MET A 137 -36.50 -1.04 1.96
CA MET A 137 -36.68 -2.01 0.88
C MET A 137 -36.05 -1.51 -0.43
N SER A 138 -36.23 -0.23 -0.77
CA SER A 138 -35.62 0.38 -1.96
C SER A 138 -34.08 0.37 -1.87
N ASN A 139 -33.53 0.81 -0.74
CA ASN A 139 -32.08 0.80 -0.51
C ASN A 139 -31.50 -0.62 -0.58
N THR A 140 -32.14 -1.59 0.08
CA THR A 140 -31.71 -3.00 0.06
C THR A 140 -31.76 -3.57 -1.37
N SER A 141 -32.81 -3.24 -2.13
CA SER A 141 -32.92 -3.64 -3.55
C SER A 141 -31.80 -3.04 -4.41
N ASN A 142 -31.49 -1.75 -4.22
CA ASN A 142 -30.42 -1.08 -4.97
C ASN A 142 -29.05 -1.69 -4.64
N THR A 143 -28.73 -1.87 -3.36
CA THR A 143 -27.49 -2.51 -2.92
C THR A 143 -27.36 -3.94 -3.46
N THR A 144 -28.47 -4.69 -3.49
CA THR A 144 -28.49 -6.04 -4.05
C THR A 144 -28.21 -6.03 -5.56
N ASN A 145 -28.85 -5.12 -6.31
CA ASN A 145 -28.63 -4.97 -7.76
C ASN A 145 -27.19 -4.54 -8.09
N GLU A 146 -26.62 -3.59 -7.32
CA GLU A 146 -25.23 -3.17 -7.47
C GLU A 146 -24.27 -4.33 -7.21
N SER A 147 -24.52 -5.13 -6.18
CA SER A 147 -23.73 -6.33 -5.88
C SER A 147 -23.78 -7.34 -7.03
N PHE A 148 -24.96 -7.60 -7.60
CA PHE A 148 -25.09 -8.46 -8.79
C PHE A 148 -24.35 -7.92 -10.01
N ALA A 149 -24.41 -6.61 -10.26
CA ALA A 149 -23.68 -5.99 -11.36
C ALA A 149 -22.15 -6.11 -11.18
N GLN A 150 -21.66 -5.91 -9.96
CA GLN A 150 -20.24 -6.10 -9.63
C GLN A 150 -19.79 -7.55 -9.84
N MET A 151 -20.55 -8.52 -9.33
CA MET A 151 -20.26 -9.95 -9.55
C MET A 151 -20.28 -10.31 -11.04
N SER A 152 -21.22 -9.78 -11.82
CA SER A 152 -21.27 -10.01 -13.27
C SER A 152 -20.04 -9.45 -13.99
N ASN A 153 -19.56 -8.26 -13.61
CA ASN A 153 -18.33 -7.68 -14.17
C ASN A 153 -17.10 -8.49 -13.79
N GLN A 154 -16.99 -8.95 -12.54
CA GLN A 154 -15.91 -9.82 -12.09
C GLN A 154 -15.89 -11.15 -12.86
N MET A 155 -17.06 -11.77 -13.10
CA MET A 155 -17.15 -12.98 -13.93
C MET A 155 -16.72 -12.73 -15.38
N ALA A 156 -17.08 -11.58 -15.96
CA ALA A 156 -16.64 -11.23 -17.32
C ALA A 156 -15.10 -11.07 -17.40
N GLN A 157 -14.50 -10.38 -16.44
CA GLN A 157 -13.04 -10.23 -16.34
C GLN A 157 -12.33 -11.57 -16.14
N MET A 158 -12.88 -12.44 -15.28
CA MET A 158 -12.34 -13.80 -15.09
C MET A 158 -12.40 -14.62 -16.38
N ASN A 159 -13.50 -14.56 -17.12
CA ASN A 159 -13.62 -15.26 -18.41
C ASN A 159 -12.61 -14.76 -19.44
N GLU A 160 -12.38 -13.45 -19.51
CA GLU A 160 -11.34 -12.87 -20.36
C GLU A 160 -9.94 -13.34 -19.95
N HIS A 161 -9.64 -13.35 -18.65
CA HIS A 161 -8.37 -13.84 -18.13
C HIS A 161 -8.14 -15.33 -18.43
N ILE A 162 -9.17 -16.17 -18.29
CA ILE A 162 -9.12 -17.59 -18.65
C ILE A 162 -8.87 -17.76 -20.15
N SER A 163 -9.49 -16.93 -20.99
CA SER A 163 -9.26 -16.95 -22.44
C SER A 163 -7.81 -16.61 -22.79
N ASN A 164 -7.27 -15.54 -22.18
CA ASN A 164 -5.88 -15.12 -22.37
C ASN A 164 -4.88 -16.19 -21.90
N LEU A 165 -5.12 -16.79 -20.73
CA LEU A 165 -4.32 -17.91 -20.23
C LEU A 165 -4.35 -19.10 -21.19
N SER A 166 -5.53 -19.43 -21.73
CA SER A 166 -5.68 -20.53 -22.69
C SER A 166 -4.91 -20.26 -23.98
N ALA A 167 -4.92 -19.02 -24.47
CA ALA A 167 -4.14 -18.61 -25.65
C ALA A 167 -2.63 -18.70 -25.39
N LEU A 168 -2.16 -18.23 -24.23
CA LEU A 168 -0.76 -18.30 -23.83
C LEU A 168 -0.29 -19.76 -23.69
N LEU A 169 -1.13 -20.62 -23.12
CA LEU A 169 -0.83 -22.05 -22.95
C LEU A 169 -0.73 -22.77 -24.30
N ASN A 170 -1.61 -22.42 -25.25
CA ASN A 170 -1.53 -22.94 -26.62
C ASN A 170 -0.25 -22.47 -27.34
N TYR A 171 0.10 -21.19 -27.21
CA TYR A 171 1.35 -20.65 -27.74
C TYR A 171 2.59 -21.35 -27.15
N SER A 172 2.62 -21.52 -25.83
CA SER A 172 3.69 -22.24 -25.13
C SER A 172 3.80 -23.69 -25.60
N THR A 173 2.67 -24.36 -25.84
CA THR A 173 2.64 -25.74 -26.33
C THR A 173 3.20 -25.83 -27.75
N ALA A 174 2.84 -24.90 -28.64
CA ALA A 174 3.37 -24.83 -29.99
C ALA A 174 4.90 -24.62 -29.98
N ARG A 175 5.40 -23.67 -29.18
CA ARG A 175 6.85 -23.42 -29.01
C ARG A 175 7.58 -24.64 -28.45
N HIS A 176 6.97 -25.35 -27.50
CA HIS A 176 7.55 -26.59 -26.98
C HIS A 176 7.68 -27.65 -28.08
N GLN A 177 6.65 -27.82 -28.90
CA GLN A 177 6.68 -28.78 -30.02
C GLN A 177 7.74 -28.43 -31.06
N GLU A 178 7.90 -27.14 -31.40
CA GLU A 178 8.97 -26.66 -32.27
C GLU A 178 10.36 -26.99 -31.71
N ASN A 179 10.57 -26.74 -30.41
CA ASN A 179 11.83 -27.05 -29.75
C ASN A 179 12.11 -28.56 -29.73
N VAL A 180 11.09 -29.40 -29.51
CA VAL A 180 11.22 -30.86 -29.58
C VAL A 180 11.67 -31.30 -30.98
N THR A 181 11.10 -30.72 -32.04
CA THR A 181 11.52 -31.00 -33.42
C THR A 181 12.95 -30.54 -33.69
N LEU A 182 13.35 -29.37 -33.19
CA LEU A 182 14.72 -28.87 -33.32
C LEU A 182 15.73 -29.80 -32.61
N VAL A 183 15.42 -30.23 -31.38
CA VAL A 183 16.27 -31.17 -30.63
C VAL A 183 16.41 -32.50 -31.38
N ALA A 184 15.33 -33.03 -31.94
CA ALA A 184 15.39 -34.25 -32.75
C ALA A 184 16.32 -34.09 -33.96
N SER A 185 16.25 -32.94 -34.67
CA SER A 185 17.16 -32.63 -35.78
C SER A 185 18.62 -32.54 -35.34
N LEU A 186 18.91 -31.91 -34.20
CA LEU A 186 20.26 -31.80 -33.66
C LEU A 186 20.84 -33.15 -33.26
N ILE A 187 20.01 -34.06 -32.71
CA ILE A 187 20.42 -35.44 -32.40
C ILE A 187 20.81 -36.18 -33.68
N THR A 188 20.05 -36.02 -34.78
CA THR A 188 20.42 -36.61 -36.08
C THR A 188 21.76 -36.07 -36.59
N GLN A 189 21.96 -34.75 -36.56
CA GLN A 189 23.22 -34.13 -36.97
C GLN A 189 24.41 -34.60 -36.12
N GLN A 190 24.23 -34.75 -34.80
CA GLN A 190 25.25 -35.29 -33.91
C GLN A 190 25.63 -36.73 -34.29
N SER A 191 24.64 -37.57 -34.63
CA SER A 191 24.89 -38.95 -35.06
C SER A 191 25.65 -39.01 -36.39
N GLU A 192 25.32 -38.14 -37.35
CA GLU A 192 26.01 -38.05 -38.63
C GLU A 192 27.48 -37.63 -38.45
N LEU A 193 27.72 -36.59 -37.64
CA LEU A 193 29.07 -36.10 -37.35
C LEU A 193 29.92 -37.15 -36.61
N SER A 194 29.33 -37.88 -35.68
CA SER A 194 29.99 -38.98 -34.96
C SER A 194 30.41 -40.11 -35.91
N ALA A 195 29.56 -40.45 -36.88
CA ALA A 195 29.88 -41.43 -37.91
C ALA A 195 31.02 -40.95 -38.83
N GLU A 196 31.01 -39.67 -39.21
CA GLU A 196 32.08 -39.06 -40.01
C GLU A 196 33.42 -39.03 -39.27
N LEU A 197 33.43 -38.65 -37.99
CA LEU A 197 34.61 -38.68 -37.14
C LEU A 197 35.22 -40.09 -37.02
N SER A 198 34.37 -41.10 -36.88
CA SER A 198 34.78 -42.51 -36.86
C SER A 198 35.44 -42.92 -38.20
N ASN A 199 34.87 -42.50 -39.32
CA ASN A 199 35.44 -42.75 -40.65
C ASN A 199 36.82 -42.08 -40.83
N ILE A 200 36.95 -40.81 -40.43
CA ILE A 200 38.24 -40.08 -40.47
C ILE A 200 39.29 -40.78 -39.59
N THR A 201 38.91 -41.23 -38.40
CA THR A 201 39.80 -41.95 -37.48
C THR A 201 40.32 -43.26 -38.09
N ASN A 202 39.44 -43.99 -38.80
CA ASN A 202 39.84 -45.19 -39.54
C ASN A 202 40.80 -44.86 -40.69
N LEU A 203 40.52 -43.81 -41.47
CA LEU A 203 41.41 -43.36 -42.55
C LEU A 203 42.79 -42.93 -42.03
N LEU A 204 42.84 -42.22 -40.90
CA LEU A 204 44.09 -41.84 -40.25
C LEU A 204 44.89 -43.06 -39.79
N THR A 205 44.21 -44.08 -39.25
CA THR A 205 44.85 -45.34 -38.87
C THR A 205 45.46 -46.05 -40.09
N VAL A 206 44.74 -46.10 -41.21
CA VAL A 206 45.26 -46.65 -42.47
C VAL A 206 46.46 -45.85 -42.97
N ALA A 207 46.38 -44.51 -42.97
CA ALA A 207 47.48 -43.65 -43.39
C ALA A 207 48.74 -43.85 -42.52
N ASN A 208 48.59 -43.98 -41.20
CA ASN A 208 49.70 -44.26 -40.29
C ASN A 208 50.34 -45.64 -40.57
N LEU A 209 49.54 -46.66 -40.88
CA LEU A 209 50.08 -47.96 -41.30
C LEU A 209 50.88 -47.85 -42.60
N THR A 210 50.39 -47.07 -43.58
CA THR A 210 51.11 -46.79 -44.83
C THR A 210 52.42 -46.04 -44.58
N ILE A 211 52.41 -45.03 -43.71
CA ILE A 211 53.63 -44.28 -43.33
C ILE A 211 54.65 -45.23 -42.69
N SER A 212 54.21 -46.11 -41.79
CA SER A 212 55.09 -47.11 -41.15
C SER A 212 55.69 -48.07 -42.18
N GLN A 213 54.91 -48.52 -43.16
CA GLN A 213 55.40 -49.37 -44.25
C GLN A 213 56.44 -48.65 -45.12
N LEU A 214 56.19 -47.38 -45.46
CA LEU A 214 57.14 -46.56 -46.21
C LEU A 214 58.43 -46.31 -45.42
N GLN A 215 58.35 -46.15 -44.09
CA GLN A 215 59.52 -46.05 -43.22
C GLN A 215 60.34 -47.35 -43.22
N ASP A 216 59.68 -48.51 -43.13
CA ASP A 216 60.38 -49.80 -43.25
C ASP A 216 61.05 -49.97 -44.63
N GLU A 217 60.40 -49.53 -45.72
CA GLU A 217 60.99 -49.53 -47.06
C GLU A 217 62.18 -48.56 -47.17
N ILE A 218 62.09 -47.36 -46.60
CA ILE A 218 63.20 -46.39 -46.52
C ILE A 218 64.37 -46.97 -45.72
N ASP A 219 64.11 -47.63 -44.59
CA ASP A 219 65.14 -48.25 -43.77
C ASP A 219 65.83 -49.40 -44.53
N GLN A 220 65.08 -50.23 -45.25
CA GLN A 220 65.64 -51.25 -46.14
C GLN A 220 66.47 -50.64 -47.27
N LEU A 221 65.98 -49.59 -47.93
CA LEU A 221 66.75 -48.84 -48.94
C LEU A 221 67.99 -48.18 -48.35
N SER A 222 67.95 -47.69 -47.11
CA SER A 222 69.11 -47.13 -46.41
C SER A 222 70.17 -48.21 -46.16
N THR A 223 69.78 -49.45 -45.86
CA THR A 223 70.73 -50.57 -45.72
C THR A 223 71.34 -51.01 -47.06
N VAL A 224 70.60 -50.86 -48.18
CA VAL A 224 71.13 -51.08 -49.54
C VAL A 224 72.05 -49.93 -49.97
N VAL A 225 71.71 -48.68 -49.66
CA VAL A 225 72.56 -47.51 -49.93
C VAL A 225 73.83 -47.54 -49.07
N VAL A 226 73.80 -48.04 -47.83
CA VAL A 226 75.01 -48.29 -47.02
C VAL A 226 75.88 -49.44 -47.60
N SER A 227 75.30 -50.31 -48.44
CA SER A 227 76.06 -51.35 -49.16
C SER A 227 76.59 -50.91 -50.55
N GLU A 228 76.03 -49.86 -51.16
CA GLU A 228 76.46 -49.34 -52.48
C GLU A 228 77.16 -47.97 -52.45
N SER A 229 77.26 -47.29 -51.30
CA SER A 229 77.97 -45.99 -51.16
C SER A 229 79.31 -46.08 -50.41
N TYR A 230 80.11 -47.11 -50.73
CA TYR A 230 81.57 -47.11 -50.51
C TYR A 230 82.37 -46.68 -51.75
N PHE A 231 81.73 -46.05 -52.74
CA PHE A 231 82.42 -45.52 -53.91
C PHE A 231 81.76 -44.23 -54.42
N HIS A 232 82.43 -43.09 -54.15
CA HIS A 232 82.06 -41.68 -54.46
C HIS A 232 80.99 -41.08 -53.54
N GLY A 233 81.12 -39.94 -52.86
CA GLY A 233 82.11 -38.87 -52.80
C GLY A 233 81.41 -37.60 -52.29
N LEU A 234 81.86 -37.06 -51.14
CA LEU A 234 82.23 -35.64 -50.97
C LEU A 234 81.52 -34.63 -51.91
N LEU A 235 80.59 -33.83 -51.36
CA LEU A 235 80.51 -32.34 -51.38
C LEU A 235 79.05 -31.83 -51.27
N ASN A 236 78.86 -30.84 -50.37
CA ASN A 236 77.76 -29.86 -50.23
C ASN A 236 76.38 -30.42 -49.82
N GLY A 237 75.62 -29.83 -48.89
CA GLY A 237 75.66 -28.53 -48.22
C GLY A 237 74.24 -27.98 -48.10
N SER A 238 73.90 -27.33 -46.97
CA SER A 238 72.77 -26.38 -46.77
C SER A 238 71.34 -26.96 -46.89
N GLU A 239 70.28 -26.57 -46.17
CA GLU A 239 69.97 -25.40 -45.36
C GLU A 239 68.55 -25.58 -44.72
N ARG A 240 68.22 -24.78 -43.70
CA ARG A 240 66.89 -24.56 -43.04
C ARG A 240 66.42 -25.66 -42.08
N SER A 241 66.14 -25.42 -40.81
CA SER A 241 65.40 -24.28 -40.23
C SER A 241 65.92 -23.95 -38.83
N THR A 242 66.47 -22.75 -38.68
CA THR A 242 66.71 -22.07 -37.40
C THR A 242 65.80 -20.84 -37.36
N LYS A 243 64.73 -20.91 -36.56
CA LYS A 243 64.08 -19.78 -35.89
C LYS A 243 62.96 -20.33 -35.00
N PHE A 244 62.81 -19.75 -33.81
CA PHE A 244 62.01 -20.20 -32.65
C PHE A 244 62.75 -21.14 -31.69
N ARG A 245 63.93 -20.71 -31.27
CA ARG A 245 64.33 -20.81 -29.86
C ARG A 245 64.50 -19.38 -29.35
N ASP A 246 64.32 -19.21 -28.06
CA ASP A 246 64.47 -17.98 -27.28
C ASP A 246 63.14 -17.25 -27.03
N LEU A 247 62.33 -17.85 -26.16
CA LEU A 247 61.65 -17.20 -25.02
C LEU A 247 60.99 -18.34 -24.21
N ASP A 248 61.80 -19.29 -23.74
CA ASP A 248 61.34 -20.24 -22.73
C ASP A 248 61.21 -19.47 -21.42
N SER A 249 59.96 -19.32 -20.97
CA SER A 249 59.62 -18.83 -19.64
C SER A 249 60.32 -19.68 -18.59
N VAL A 250 61.40 -19.16 -18.00
CA VAL A 250 62.14 -19.89 -16.96
C VAL A 250 61.33 -19.82 -15.67
N LYS A 251 60.36 -20.73 -15.51
CA LYS A 251 59.77 -21.03 -14.19
C LYS A 251 60.92 -21.46 -13.27
N LEU A 252 61.27 -20.60 -12.32
CA LEU A 252 62.36 -20.89 -11.40
C LEU A 252 61.91 -21.98 -10.43
N ASP A 253 62.70 -23.06 -10.38
CA ASP A 253 62.41 -24.23 -9.55
C ASP A 253 62.34 -23.85 -8.05
N PRO A 254 61.21 -24.11 -7.36
CA PRO A 254 61.06 -23.86 -5.93
C PRO A 254 62.14 -24.51 -5.04
N ILE A 255 62.79 -25.59 -5.52
CA ILE A 255 63.87 -26.27 -4.80
C ILE A 255 65.12 -25.39 -4.70
N HIS A 256 65.40 -24.58 -5.72
CA HIS A 256 66.62 -23.78 -5.82
C HIS A 256 66.46 -22.35 -5.32
N TYR A 257 65.23 -21.82 -5.34
CA TYR A 257 64.95 -20.41 -5.10
C TYR A 257 64.06 -20.13 -3.89
N GLY A 258 63.68 -21.16 -3.14
CA GLY A 258 62.78 -21.07 -2.00
C GLY A 258 61.34 -21.41 -2.39
N SER A 259 60.56 -21.85 -1.41
CA SER A 259 59.16 -22.24 -1.59
C SER A 259 58.27 -21.21 -0.91
N PRO A 260 57.93 -20.12 -1.59
CA PRO A 260 57.00 -19.14 -1.06
C PRO A 260 55.61 -19.77 -0.90
N ASN A 261 54.97 -19.47 0.21
CA ASN A 261 53.64 -19.96 0.55
C ASN A 261 52.80 -18.83 1.12
N LEU A 262 51.59 -18.67 0.60
CA LEU A 262 50.59 -17.71 1.02
C LEU A 262 49.46 -18.47 1.72
N THR A 263 49.21 -18.15 2.97
CA THR A 263 48.00 -18.59 3.66
C THR A 263 46.99 -17.46 3.62
N ILE A 264 45.76 -17.75 3.22
CA ILE A 264 44.67 -16.77 3.19
C ILE A 264 43.64 -17.16 4.24
N GLU A 265 43.33 -16.22 5.13
CA GLU A 265 42.37 -16.37 6.22
C GLU A 265 41.43 -15.17 6.24
N ASN A 266 40.13 -15.41 6.35
CA ASN A 266 39.15 -14.34 6.58
C ASN A 266 38.84 -14.23 8.07
N GLN A 267 38.85 -13.00 8.59
CA GLN A 267 38.38 -12.68 9.93
C GLN A 267 37.35 -11.55 9.83
N GLY A 268 36.11 -11.91 9.45
CA GLY A 268 35.10 -10.92 9.08
C GLY A 268 35.39 -10.35 7.69
N PHE A 269 35.47 -9.02 7.58
CA PHE A 269 35.72 -8.29 6.32
C PHE A 269 37.20 -8.29 5.90
N GLU A 270 38.08 -8.41 6.88
CA GLU A 270 39.50 -8.38 6.67
C GLU A 270 39.98 -9.75 6.18
N THR A 271 40.53 -9.76 4.97
CA THR A 271 41.29 -10.89 4.44
C THR A 271 42.75 -10.73 4.84
N TYR A 272 43.18 -11.65 5.68
CA TYR A 272 44.55 -11.79 6.14
C TYR A 272 45.29 -12.70 5.16
N MET A 273 46.20 -12.13 4.39
CA MET A 273 47.12 -12.87 3.53
C MET A 273 48.47 -12.96 4.22
N ASN A 274 48.75 -14.11 4.84
CA ASN A 274 50.01 -14.38 5.50
C ASN A 274 50.98 -15.05 4.52
N TYR A 275 51.92 -14.26 4.03
CA TYR A 275 52.98 -14.72 3.16
C TYR A 275 54.18 -15.19 3.96
N SER A 276 54.61 -16.42 3.74
CA SER A 276 55.83 -17.00 4.29
C SER A 276 56.75 -17.42 3.15
N THR A 277 58.05 -17.17 3.28
CA THR A 277 58.97 -17.50 2.20
C THR A 277 60.34 -17.89 2.71
N SER A 278 60.96 -18.85 2.01
CA SER A 278 62.39 -19.16 2.12
C SER A 278 63.21 -18.53 0.99
N VAL A 279 62.60 -17.68 0.15
CA VAL A 279 63.29 -16.91 -0.90
C VAL A 279 64.27 -15.94 -0.24
N ASN A 280 65.56 -16.21 -0.39
CA ASN A 280 66.65 -15.47 0.27
C ASN A 280 67.08 -14.19 -0.45
N ARG A 281 66.30 -13.73 -1.43
CA ARG A 281 66.52 -12.52 -2.23
C ARG A 281 65.36 -11.55 -2.07
N SER A 282 65.61 -10.25 -2.29
CA SER A 282 64.56 -9.26 -2.43
C SER A 282 63.59 -9.65 -3.55
N HIS A 283 62.30 -9.60 -3.27
CA HIS A 283 61.25 -9.91 -4.23
C HIS A 283 60.01 -9.09 -3.90
N SER A 284 59.18 -8.88 -4.92
CA SER A 284 57.83 -8.32 -4.76
C SER A 284 56.83 -9.44 -4.96
N LEU A 285 55.76 -9.43 -4.18
CA LEU A 285 54.60 -10.26 -4.43
C LEU A 285 53.69 -9.55 -5.40
N TRP A 286 53.26 -10.29 -6.39
CA TRP A 286 52.31 -9.83 -7.37
C TRP A 286 51.11 -10.75 -7.32
N PHE A 287 49.93 -10.14 -7.36
CA PHE A 287 48.65 -10.81 -7.38
C PHE A 287 47.95 -10.43 -8.68
N GLU A 288 47.39 -11.41 -9.35
CA GLU A 288 46.60 -11.25 -10.57
C GLU A 288 45.23 -11.89 -10.34
N LEU A 289 44.17 -11.13 -10.62
CA LEU A 289 42.78 -11.57 -10.48
C LEU A 289 42.05 -11.34 -11.79
N CYS A 290 41.74 -12.43 -12.51
CA CYS A 290 41.15 -12.37 -13.85
C CYS A 290 39.73 -12.95 -13.88
N ASN A 291 38.82 -12.32 -14.65
CA ASN A 291 37.51 -12.89 -15.00
C ASN A 291 37.07 -12.43 -16.41
N THR A 292 36.39 -13.32 -17.13
CA THR A 292 35.87 -13.18 -18.50
C THR A 292 34.54 -12.42 -18.58
N SER A 293 33.82 -12.26 -17.46
CA SER A 293 32.50 -11.62 -17.42
C SER A 293 32.54 -10.15 -17.04
N ILE A 294 33.73 -9.62 -16.78
CA ILE A 294 33.84 -8.27 -16.24
C ILE A 294 33.62 -7.28 -17.38
N GLY A 295 32.49 -6.57 -17.35
CA GLY A 295 32.29 -5.37 -18.15
C GLY A 295 33.20 -4.23 -17.67
N LEU A 296 33.33 -3.17 -18.47
CA LEU A 296 34.15 -1.99 -18.20
C LEU A 296 34.08 -1.57 -16.73
N TYR A 297 35.20 -1.77 -16.04
CA TYR A 297 35.36 -1.63 -14.61
C TYR A 297 34.97 -0.27 -14.04
N ASN A 298 34.38 -0.29 -12.84
CA ASN A 298 34.36 0.85 -11.95
C ASN A 298 35.56 0.76 -10.98
N SER A 299 36.58 1.59 -11.22
CA SER A 299 37.83 1.62 -10.44
C SER A 299 37.65 1.84 -8.94
N ASP A 300 36.49 2.37 -8.56
CA ASP A 300 36.21 2.79 -7.20
C ASP A 300 35.97 1.57 -6.29
N TRP A 301 35.39 0.50 -6.85
CA TRP A 301 35.16 -0.76 -6.14
C TRP A 301 36.45 -1.49 -5.77
N PHE A 302 37.44 -1.53 -6.65
CA PHE A 302 38.75 -2.14 -6.32
C PHE A 302 39.50 -1.34 -5.27
N THR A 303 39.42 -0.01 -5.36
CA THR A 303 40.01 0.86 -4.35
C THR A 303 39.43 0.56 -2.98
N ARG A 304 38.11 0.34 -2.90
CA ARG A 304 37.40 -0.02 -1.67
C ARG A 304 37.72 -1.43 -1.18
N ALA A 305 37.75 -2.41 -2.10
CA ALA A 305 38.01 -3.81 -1.78
C ALA A 305 39.44 -4.05 -1.28
N LEU A 306 40.42 -3.42 -1.93
CA LEU A 306 41.83 -3.55 -1.59
C LEU A 306 42.31 -2.53 -0.56
N GLY A 307 41.58 -1.43 -0.36
CA GLY A 307 42.05 -0.29 0.43
C GLY A 307 43.22 0.45 -0.20
N ILE A 308 43.39 0.35 -1.53
CA ILE A 308 44.52 0.91 -2.28
C ILE A 308 43.97 1.91 -3.29
N ASN A 309 44.34 3.20 -3.16
CA ASN A 309 43.95 4.24 -4.12
C ASN A 309 44.41 3.90 -5.53
N TYR A 310 43.45 3.70 -6.43
CA TYR A 310 43.70 3.46 -7.83
C TYR A 310 43.85 4.77 -8.62
N THR A 311 44.69 4.76 -9.65
CA THR A 311 44.77 5.83 -10.67
C THR A 311 44.41 5.27 -12.03
N THR A 312 43.24 5.62 -12.56
CA THR A 312 42.83 5.30 -13.94
C THR A 312 43.76 6.00 -14.94
N HIS A 313 44.50 5.24 -15.75
CA HIS A 313 45.13 5.76 -16.95
C HIS A 313 44.13 5.63 -18.11
N SER A 314 43.35 6.69 -18.36
CA SER A 314 42.50 6.77 -19.54
C SER A 314 43.30 7.28 -20.72
N SER A 315 43.91 6.38 -21.49
CA SER A 315 44.36 6.72 -22.84
C SER A 315 44.15 5.55 -23.78
N ASN A 316 43.57 5.84 -24.94
CA ASN A 316 43.52 4.97 -26.14
C ASN A 316 44.93 4.74 -26.75
N GLY A 317 45.94 4.65 -25.90
CA GLY A 317 47.32 4.46 -26.19
C GLY A 317 47.90 3.77 -24.98
N TRP A 318 48.23 2.50 -25.17
CA TRP A 318 48.99 1.70 -24.22
C TRP A 318 50.29 2.47 -23.94
N SER A 319 50.41 3.09 -22.78
CA SER A 319 51.69 3.58 -22.27
C SER A 319 51.70 3.37 -20.77
N ILE A 320 52.42 2.35 -20.34
CA ILE A 320 52.71 2.09 -18.93
C ILE A 320 53.83 3.06 -18.53
N SER A 321 53.51 4.06 -17.73
CA SER A 321 54.54 4.95 -17.17
C SER A 321 54.36 5.13 -15.66
N ASN A 322 55.34 4.59 -14.94
CA ASN A 322 55.75 4.85 -13.55
C ASN A 322 54.88 4.36 -12.38
N TYR A 323 55.63 3.77 -11.44
CA TYR A 323 55.22 2.91 -10.34
C TYR A 323 54.49 3.64 -9.21
N ASN A 324 53.34 3.07 -8.82
CA ASN A 324 53.13 2.54 -7.48
C ASN A 324 51.86 1.66 -7.47
N SER A 325 52.07 0.37 -7.19
CA SER A 325 51.18 -0.57 -6.49
C SER A 325 49.86 -1.11 -7.08
N THR A 326 49.29 -0.68 -8.21
CA THR A 326 48.06 -1.32 -8.77
C THR A 326 47.88 -1.04 -10.27
N MET A 327 47.51 -2.04 -11.07
CA MET A 327 47.27 -1.95 -12.51
C MET A 327 46.01 -2.74 -12.92
N LEU A 328 45.23 -2.18 -13.84
CA LEU A 328 44.12 -2.86 -14.49
C LEU A 328 44.55 -3.22 -15.91
N LEU A 329 44.64 -4.52 -16.22
CA LEU A 329 44.86 -5.01 -17.57
C LEU A 329 43.51 -5.38 -18.19
N ASN A 330 43.11 -4.61 -19.20
CA ASN A 330 42.01 -4.97 -20.06
C ASN A 330 42.57 -5.75 -21.26
N LEU A 331 42.46 -7.09 -21.22
CA LEU A 331 42.93 -7.97 -22.29
C LEU A 331 41.72 -8.33 -23.18
N THR A 332 41.53 -7.56 -24.24
CA THR A 332 40.53 -7.89 -25.27
C THR A 332 41.13 -8.93 -26.21
N PHE A 333 40.64 -10.17 -26.12
CA PHE A 333 40.97 -11.21 -27.10
C PHE A 333 39.93 -11.17 -28.22
N ASP A 334 40.30 -10.66 -29.39
CA ASP A 334 39.48 -10.79 -30.61
C ASP A 334 39.83 -12.11 -31.30
N TRP A 335 39.11 -13.17 -30.94
CA TRP A 335 39.20 -14.44 -31.66
C TRP A 335 38.07 -14.43 -32.69
N ASP A 336 38.45 -14.21 -33.95
CA ASP A 336 37.62 -14.34 -35.15
C ASP A 336 36.40 -13.40 -35.31
N GLY A 337 36.53 -12.12 -34.94
CA GLY A 337 35.69 -11.03 -35.48
C GLY A 337 34.20 -11.08 -35.13
N ALA A 338 33.76 -12.01 -34.28
CA ALA A 338 32.37 -12.13 -33.85
C ALA A 338 32.21 -12.36 -32.33
N ASN A 339 33.23 -12.79 -31.60
CA ASN A 339 33.16 -13.05 -30.16
C ASN A 339 34.45 -12.65 -29.44
N ALA A 340 34.71 -11.35 -29.32
CA ALA A 340 35.83 -10.89 -28.51
C ALA A 340 35.55 -11.22 -27.03
N VAL A 341 36.25 -12.21 -26.46
CA VAL A 341 36.16 -12.49 -25.02
C VAL A 341 37.13 -11.55 -24.33
N THR A 342 36.61 -10.48 -23.77
CA THR A 342 37.40 -9.55 -22.96
C THR A 342 37.70 -10.24 -21.62
N ARG A 343 38.97 -10.61 -21.39
CA ARG A 343 39.42 -10.95 -20.03
C ARG A 343 39.96 -9.70 -19.39
N ASN A 344 39.43 -9.44 -18.23
CA ASN A 344 39.73 -8.26 -17.48
C ASN A 344 40.47 -8.76 -16.24
N CYS A 345 41.72 -8.33 -16.09
CA CYS A 345 42.64 -8.78 -15.05
C CYS A 345 43.07 -7.59 -14.20
N LEU A 346 42.88 -7.68 -12.89
CA LEU A 346 43.50 -6.76 -11.94
C LEU A 346 44.85 -7.32 -11.52
N VAL A 347 45.89 -6.50 -11.58
CA VAL A 347 47.24 -6.86 -11.13
C VAL A 347 47.69 -5.86 -10.08
N TRP A 348 48.10 -6.32 -8.90
CA TRP A 348 48.70 -5.44 -7.89
C TRP A 348 49.93 -6.07 -7.29
N SER A 349 50.80 -5.23 -6.70
CA SER A 349 52.00 -5.71 -6.05
C SER A 349 52.17 -5.16 -4.64
N THR A 350 52.76 -5.98 -3.79
CA THR A 350 53.16 -5.62 -2.43
C THR A 350 54.58 -6.09 -2.20
N THR A 351 55.31 -5.42 -1.30
CA THR A 351 56.68 -5.79 -0.98
C THR A 351 56.70 -6.49 0.37
N PRO A 352 56.90 -7.82 0.43
CA PRO A 352 57.04 -8.53 1.70
C PRO A 352 58.33 -8.14 2.42
N ASN A 353 58.36 -8.36 3.74
CA ASN A 353 59.60 -8.30 4.50
C ASN A 353 60.56 -9.39 4.01
N GLN A 354 61.84 -9.04 3.83
CA GLN A 354 62.87 -9.99 3.43
C GLN A 354 63.08 -11.04 4.53
N ASN A 355 63.00 -12.33 4.16
CA ASN A 355 63.16 -13.48 5.05
C ASN A 355 62.23 -13.50 6.27
N GLY A 356 60.96 -13.88 6.06
CA GLY A 356 60.04 -14.08 7.16
C GLY A 356 58.58 -14.29 6.73
N SER A 357 57.70 -14.23 7.72
CA SER A 357 56.26 -14.12 7.53
C SER A 357 55.90 -12.63 7.44
N THR A 358 55.18 -12.25 6.39
CA THR A 358 54.59 -10.92 6.23
C THR A 358 53.08 -11.09 6.18
N ASN A 359 52.37 -10.35 7.01
CA ASN A 359 50.92 -10.32 6.99
C ASN A 359 50.44 -9.11 6.20
N PHE A 360 49.62 -9.34 5.18
CA PHE A 360 48.88 -8.30 4.47
C PHE A 360 47.42 -8.38 4.90
N VAL A 361 46.82 -7.25 5.21
CA VAL A 361 45.41 -7.16 5.57
C VAL A 361 44.72 -6.37 4.48
N TYR A 362 43.78 -7.01 3.80
CA TYR A 362 42.93 -6.39 2.80
C TYR A 362 41.53 -6.27 3.41
N PRO A 363 41.10 -5.05 3.78
CA PRO A 363 39.97 -4.87 4.68
C PRO A 363 38.61 -5.26 4.11
N ASN A 364 38.51 -5.42 2.79
CA ASN A 364 37.25 -5.65 2.09
C ASN A 364 37.42 -6.58 0.87
N PHE A 365 38.42 -7.47 0.90
CA PHE A 365 38.75 -8.30 -0.27
C PHE A 365 37.58 -9.22 -0.67
N ASP A 366 36.73 -9.59 0.28
CA ASP A 366 35.51 -10.36 0.03
C ASP A 366 34.47 -9.64 -0.87
N LEU A 367 34.50 -8.30 -0.95
CA LEU A 367 33.60 -7.55 -1.85
C LEU A 367 33.82 -7.91 -3.32
N LEU A 368 35.04 -8.33 -3.67
CA LEU A 368 35.36 -8.80 -5.01
C LEU A 368 34.47 -9.98 -5.41
N SER A 369 34.06 -10.82 -4.46
CA SER A 369 33.16 -11.93 -4.76
C SER A 369 31.77 -11.48 -5.24
N VAL A 370 31.28 -10.30 -4.89
CA VAL A 370 29.90 -9.89 -5.20
C VAL A 370 29.79 -9.34 -6.61
N GLU A 371 30.73 -8.49 -7.01
CA GLU A 371 30.73 -7.84 -8.32
C GLU A 371 31.11 -8.79 -9.46
N PHE A 372 31.88 -9.85 -9.16
CA PHE A 372 32.22 -10.86 -10.16
C PHE A 372 31.07 -11.75 -10.58
N GLY A 373 29.87 -11.57 -10.01
CA GLY A 373 28.63 -12.19 -10.44
C GLY A 373 28.83 -13.66 -10.77
N TRP A 374 28.93 -14.51 -9.73
CA TRP A 374 29.17 -15.94 -9.87
C TRP A 374 27.99 -16.66 -10.55
N THR A 375 27.76 -16.36 -11.82
CA THR A 375 27.14 -17.31 -12.71
C THR A 375 28.12 -18.47 -12.82
N THR A 376 27.63 -19.69 -12.70
CA THR A 376 28.42 -20.93 -12.59
C THR A 376 29.39 -21.20 -13.75
N ASN A 377 29.47 -20.30 -14.73
CA ASN A 377 30.11 -20.53 -16.01
C ASN A 377 31.42 -19.74 -16.20
N ASN A 378 31.79 -18.81 -15.31
CA ASN A 378 33.01 -18.00 -15.44
C ASN A 378 33.75 -17.85 -14.09
N PRO A 379 34.66 -18.77 -13.74
CA PRO A 379 35.38 -18.71 -12.46
C PRO A 379 36.38 -17.55 -12.44
N VAL A 380 36.44 -16.84 -11.31
CA VAL A 380 37.49 -15.86 -11.02
C VAL A 380 38.81 -16.60 -10.75
N GLU A 381 39.87 -16.22 -11.43
CA GLU A 381 41.20 -16.82 -11.29
C GLU A 381 42.13 -15.89 -10.50
N LEU A 382 42.48 -16.26 -9.27
CA LEU A 382 43.55 -15.63 -8.50
C LEU A 382 44.88 -16.37 -8.72
N ARG A 383 45.89 -15.64 -9.18
CA ARG A 383 47.29 -16.07 -9.31
C ARG A 383 48.19 -15.21 -8.44
N VAL A 384 49.13 -15.84 -7.75
CA VAL A 384 50.11 -15.14 -6.90
C VAL A 384 51.52 -15.63 -7.23
N PHE A 385 52.43 -14.69 -7.42
CA PHE A 385 53.80 -14.97 -7.83
C PHE A 385 54.78 -14.05 -7.09
N ALA A 386 55.92 -14.62 -6.69
CA ALA A 386 57.02 -13.89 -6.08
C ALA A 386 58.03 -13.54 -7.18
N CYS A 387 58.11 -12.26 -7.53
CA CYS A 387 59.00 -11.78 -8.59
C CYS A 387 60.32 -11.34 -7.99
N MET A 388 61.42 -12.01 -8.36
CA MET A 388 62.74 -11.73 -7.81
C MET A 388 63.34 -10.45 -8.39
N GLN A 389 63.80 -9.55 -7.51
CA GLN A 389 64.62 -8.41 -7.91
C GLN A 389 66.05 -8.88 -8.18
N SER A 390 66.30 -9.46 -9.35
CA SER A 390 67.66 -9.76 -9.80
C SER A 390 68.20 -8.60 -10.64
N GLY A 391 68.68 -7.55 -9.98
CA GLY A 391 69.11 -6.31 -10.63
C GLY A 391 67.98 -5.31 -10.81
N PRO A 392 68.27 -4.08 -11.29
CA PRO A 392 67.35 -2.95 -11.21
C PRO A 392 66.00 -3.14 -11.93
N ASP A 393 65.81 -4.17 -12.75
CA ASP A 393 64.90 -4.01 -13.89
C ASP A 393 64.11 -5.25 -14.36
N VAL A 394 64.21 -6.44 -13.74
CA VAL A 394 63.66 -7.65 -14.40
C VAL A 394 62.17 -7.95 -14.12
N CYS A 395 61.58 -7.30 -13.11
CA CYS A 395 60.12 -7.39 -12.86
C CYS A 395 59.41 -6.06 -13.11
N THR A 396 60.19 -5.05 -13.49
CA THR A 396 59.77 -3.65 -13.48
C THR A 396 60.10 -2.98 -14.80
N SER A 397 61.28 -3.16 -15.40
CA SER A 397 61.66 -2.35 -16.55
C SER A 397 60.88 -2.69 -17.81
N GLU A 398 60.36 -1.65 -18.45
CA GLU A 398 60.63 -1.16 -19.82
C GLU A 398 60.97 -2.13 -20.97
N HIS A 399 60.96 -3.45 -20.79
CA HIS A 399 60.83 -4.37 -21.90
C HIS A 399 59.38 -4.33 -22.38
N ASN A 400 59.16 -3.36 -23.28
CA ASN A 400 58.02 -3.19 -24.17
C ASN A 400 56.92 -4.24 -23.97
N TRP A 401 56.05 -3.96 -23.00
CA TRP A 401 54.68 -4.48 -22.87
C TRP A 401 53.82 -4.18 -24.13
N LEU A 402 54.45 -3.68 -25.21
CA LEU A 402 53.89 -2.75 -26.18
C LEU A 402 54.42 -2.91 -27.62
N GLU A 403 55.45 -3.71 -27.89
CA GLU A 403 56.00 -3.81 -29.26
C GLU A 403 55.92 -5.22 -29.86
N ARG A 404 54.70 -5.73 -30.00
CA ARG A 404 54.43 -6.74 -31.05
C ARG A 404 53.34 -6.39 -32.05
N GLY A 405 52.75 -5.19 -31.96
CA GLY A 405 51.59 -4.83 -32.81
C GLY A 405 51.61 -3.48 -33.50
N SER A 406 52.42 -2.50 -33.10
CA SER A 406 52.40 -1.15 -33.71
C SER A 406 53.59 -0.91 -34.64
N GLY A 407 53.68 -1.69 -35.71
CA GLY A 407 54.35 -1.19 -36.91
C GLY A 407 53.47 -0.10 -37.51
N ASN A 408 53.98 1.11 -37.65
CA ASN A 408 53.30 2.25 -38.26
C ASN A 408 52.66 1.86 -39.60
N ALA A 409 51.34 1.63 -39.60
CA ALA A 409 50.55 1.45 -40.81
C ALA A 409 50.13 2.82 -41.37
N GLU A 410 51.09 3.54 -41.93
CA GLU A 410 50.83 4.66 -42.86
C GLU A 410 51.11 4.29 -44.32
N GLU A 411 51.28 3.00 -44.65
CA GLU A 411 51.35 2.56 -46.04
C GLU A 411 50.05 1.87 -46.48
N ASN A 412 49.36 2.54 -47.40
CA ASN A 412 48.25 2.06 -48.21
C ASN A 412 48.42 0.60 -48.65
N TYR A 413 47.75 -0.33 -47.96
CA TYR A 413 47.39 -1.62 -48.53
C TYR A 413 45.93 -1.94 -48.25
N SER A 414 45.12 -1.64 -49.26
CA SER A 414 43.80 -2.23 -49.43
C SER A 414 43.93 -3.73 -49.76
N TYR A 415 43.03 -4.52 -49.17
CA TYR A 415 42.46 -5.77 -49.69
C TYR A 415 43.12 -7.11 -49.28
N TYR A 416 42.37 -7.85 -48.44
CA TYR A 416 42.31 -9.30 -48.23
C TYR A 416 43.63 -10.07 -47.99
N GLY A 417 43.97 -10.22 -46.72
CA GLY A 417 44.79 -11.31 -46.20
C GLY A 417 44.65 -11.36 -44.69
N HIS A 418 43.86 -12.31 -44.19
CA HIS A 418 43.89 -12.68 -42.77
C HIS A 418 45.30 -13.22 -42.48
N GLN A 419 46.18 -12.38 -41.95
CA GLN A 419 47.27 -12.86 -41.12
C GLN A 419 46.67 -13.04 -39.73
N GLU A 420 46.37 -14.28 -39.39
CA GLU A 420 46.19 -14.72 -38.01
C GLU A 420 47.49 -14.39 -37.27
N TYR A 421 47.51 -13.24 -36.59
CA TYR A 421 48.44 -13.03 -35.50
C TYR A 421 47.92 -13.90 -34.35
N GLU A 422 48.29 -15.18 -34.35
CA GLU A 422 48.40 -15.99 -33.12
C GLU A 422 49.55 -15.41 -32.27
N GLY A 423 49.39 -14.16 -31.84
CA GLY A 423 50.10 -13.65 -30.71
C GLY A 423 49.39 -14.20 -29.49
N ASP A 424 49.86 -15.35 -28.98
CA ASP A 424 49.71 -15.63 -27.56
C ASP A 424 50.20 -14.37 -26.84
N PHE A 425 49.25 -13.55 -26.36
CA PHE A 425 49.56 -12.44 -25.49
C PHE A 425 50.09 -13.08 -24.22
N LEU A 426 51.41 -13.29 -24.21
CA LEU A 426 52.18 -13.76 -23.08
C LEU A 426 51.73 -12.94 -21.88
N HIS A 427 51.14 -13.61 -20.89
CA HIS A 427 50.73 -12.91 -19.68
C HIS A 427 51.96 -12.16 -19.12
N PRO A 428 51.76 -11.03 -18.43
CA PRO A 428 52.80 -10.29 -17.70
C PRO A 428 53.80 -11.16 -16.92
N ILE A 429 53.32 -12.34 -16.52
CA ILE A 429 53.88 -13.30 -15.59
C ILE A 429 54.71 -14.36 -16.30
N GLU A 430 54.51 -14.55 -17.61
CA GLU A 430 55.16 -15.60 -18.39
C GLU A 430 56.58 -15.20 -18.83
N THR A 431 56.95 -13.92 -18.70
CA THR A 431 58.24 -13.41 -19.19
C THR A 431 59.23 -13.02 -18.08
N GLY A 432 58.83 -13.08 -16.80
CA GLY A 432 59.65 -12.68 -15.65
C GLY A 432 60.29 -13.83 -14.86
N PHE A 433 61.34 -13.53 -14.08
CA PHE A 433 61.91 -14.42 -13.05
C PHE A 433 60.95 -14.57 -11.86
N ALA A 434 59.87 -15.31 -12.05
CA ALA A 434 58.84 -15.55 -11.06
C ALA A 434 58.97 -16.95 -10.42
N VAL A 435 58.79 -17.01 -9.10
CA VAL A 435 58.55 -18.26 -8.37
C VAL A 435 57.05 -18.36 -8.09
N PRO A 436 56.36 -19.45 -8.49
CA PRO A 436 54.96 -19.64 -8.14
C PRO A 436 54.82 -19.74 -6.62
N VAL A 437 53.85 -19.01 -6.07
CA VAL A 437 53.55 -19.04 -4.63
C VAL A 437 52.53 -20.14 -4.38
N GLY A 438 52.86 -21.09 -3.50
CA GLY A 438 51.86 -22.05 -3.01
C GLY A 438 50.76 -21.31 -2.27
N ILE A 439 49.50 -21.64 -2.48
CA ILE A 439 48.37 -21.02 -1.78
C ILE A 439 47.74 -22.09 -0.88
N ASN A 440 47.92 -21.93 0.43
CA ASN A 440 47.24 -22.72 1.44
C ASN A 440 46.01 -21.96 1.91
N ASP A 441 44.87 -22.25 1.30
CA ASP A 441 43.62 -21.56 1.62
C ASP A 441 42.81 -22.37 2.66
N ASN A 442 42.56 -21.78 3.82
CA ASN A 442 41.61 -22.29 4.82
C ASN A 442 40.29 -21.50 4.80
N SER A 443 40.18 -20.50 3.94
CA SER A 443 39.08 -19.56 3.86
C SER A 443 38.13 -19.90 2.72
N CYS A 444 36.85 -19.55 2.91
CA CYS A 444 35.77 -19.79 1.95
C CYS A 444 35.72 -18.75 0.83
N LEU A 445 36.86 -18.12 0.55
CA LEU A 445 37.00 -16.85 -0.15
C LEU A 445 36.55 -16.88 -1.60
N MET A 446 36.69 -18.02 -2.25
CA MET A 446 36.40 -18.18 -3.66
C MET A 446 35.95 -19.63 -3.86
N ASN A 447 34.73 -19.85 -4.37
CA ASN A 447 34.27 -21.18 -4.75
C ASN A 447 35.14 -21.68 -5.92
N ARG A 448 36.31 -22.26 -5.60
CA ARG A 448 37.27 -22.69 -6.61
C ARG A 448 36.73 -23.93 -7.32
N SER A 449 36.82 -23.87 -8.64
CA SER A 449 36.89 -25.02 -9.53
C SER A 449 38.20 -25.79 -9.31
N ILE A 450 38.32 -26.45 -8.15
CA ILE A 450 39.14 -27.66 -8.00
C ILE A 450 38.19 -28.66 -7.35
N SER A 451 37.85 -29.68 -8.11
CA SER A 451 36.94 -30.78 -7.78
C SER A 451 37.02 -31.24 -6.31
N GLY A 452 35.98 -30.91 -5.55
CA GLY A 452 35.55 -31.68 -4.39
C GLY A 452 35.88 -31.13 -3.00
N ARG A 453 35.13 -30.13 -2.54
CA ARG A 453 34.80 -29.96 -1.10
C ARG A 453 33.55 -29.09 -0.92
N THR A 454 32.46 -29.69 -0.45
CA THR A 454 31.23 -29.03 -0.02
C THR A 454 31.29 -28.81 1.49
N GLY A 455 31.54 -27.59 1.97
CA GLY A 455 31.59 -27.36 3.41
C GLY A 455 31.87 -25.93 3.87
N CYS A 456 31.63 -24.93 3.03
CA CYS A 456 31.87 -23.53 3.36
C CYS A 456 30.53 -22.80 3.51
N THR A 457 30.20 -22.40 4.73
CA THR A 457 29.15 -21.42 5.02
C THR A 457 29.84 -20.05 5.08
N PRO A 458 29.59 -19.12 4.14
CA PRO A 458 30.14 -17.77 4.22
C PRO A 458 29.72 -17.10 5.53
N PRO A 459 30.60 -16.31 6.18
CA PRO A 459 30.21 -15.48 7.29
C PRO A 459 29.30 -14.36 6.75
N ASP A 460 28.03 -14.40 7.16
CA ASP A 460 26.94 -13.52 6.77
C ASP A 460 26.64 -13.41 5.26
N CYS A 461 25.35 -13.36 4.90
CA CYS A 461 25.00 -13.18 3.50
C CYS A 461 25.35 -11.76 3.03
N ILE A 462 25.66 -11.61 1.74
CA ILE A 462 25.83 -10.32 1.06
C ILE A 462 24.67 -10.18 0.06
N SER A 463 24.04 -9.00 0.02
CA SER A 463 23.05 -8.67 -1.01
C SER A 463 23.53 -7.54 -1.90
N SER A 464 23.31 -7.70 -3.21
CA SER A 464 23.53 -6.67 -4.22
C SER A 464 22.19 -6.20 -4.78
N PHE A 465 22.04 -4.89 -4.98
CA PHE A 465 20.83 -4.28 -5.51
C PHE A 465 21.12 -3.31 -6.64
N ASP A 466 20.51 -3.55 -7.79
CA ASP A 466 20.58 -2.64 -8.93
C ASP A 466 19.34 -1.71 -9.00
N ASN A 467 18.20 -2.10 -8.42
CA ASN A 467 16.92 -1.38 -8.56
C ASN A 467 16.01 -1.49 -7.32
N GLY A 468 16.46 -1.00 -6.18
CA GLY A 468 15.71 -1.11 -4.91
C GLY A 468 15.54 -2.57 -4.44
N GLY A 469 15.08 -2.76 -3.21
CA GLY A 469 14.83 -4.09 -2.66
C GLY A 469 15.01 -4.18 -1.15
N SER A 470 14.83 -5.38 -0.63
CA SER A 470 14.95 -5.67 0.80
C SER A 470 15.81 -6.89 1.04
N SER A 471 16.69 -6.86 2.05
CA SER A 471 17.52 -8.01 2.40
C SER A 471 17.89 -8.06 3.89
N PRO A 472 17.93 -9.26 4.50
CA PRO A 472 18.34 -9.46 5.89
C PRO A 472 19.86 -9.60 6.10
N CYS A 473 20.65 -9.35 5.07
CA CYS A 473 22.09 -9.54 5.08
C CYS A 473 22.84 -8.51 5.92
N SER A 474 24.02 -8.84 6.45
CA SER A 474 24.79 -7.85 7.21
C SER A 474 25.59 -6.90 6.32
N ILE A 475 25.71 -7.23 5.03
CA ILE A 475 26.44 -6.48 4.02
C ILE A 475 25.53 -6.21 2.84
N HIS A 476 25.46 -4.94 2.45
CA HIS A 476 24.66 -4.50 1.32
C HIS A 476 25.50 -3.73 0.32
N ILE A 477 25.31 -4.09 -0.95
CA ILE A 477 25.88 -3.40 -2.09
C ILE A 477 24.73 -2.80 -2.88
N ILE A 478 24.81 -1.50 -3.13
CA ILE A 478 23.93 -0.81 -4.05
C ILE A 478 24.82 -0.30 -5.17
N ASP A 479 24.71 -0.89 -6.35
CA ASP A 479 25.40 -0.40 -7.54
C ASP A 479 24.35 0.07 -8.55
N TRP A 480 24.27 1.38 -8.76
CA TRP A 480 23.29 1.96 -9.65
C TRP A 480 23.97 2.75 -10.76
N GLY A 481 24.01 2.18 -11.96
CA GLY A 481 24.71 2.79 -13.09
C GLY A 481 23.97 3.94 -13.77
N THR A 482 22.76 3.69 -14.30
CA THR A 482 22.00 4.67 -15.09
C THR A 482 20.49 4.48 -14.93
N GLY A 483 19.76 5.56 -14.68
CA GLY A 483 18.30 5.53 -14.67
C GLY A 483 17.68 6.86 -14.22
N SER A 484 16.35 6.86 -14.10
CA SER A 484 15.59 7.95 -13.49
C SER A 484 14.43 7.38 -12.72
N GLY A 485 14.22 7.83 -11.48
CA GLY A 485 13.14 7.31 -10.64
C GLY A 485 13.42 7.49 -9.16
N THR A 486 12.56 6.89 -8.34
CA THR A 486 12.76 6.78 -6.90
C THR A 486 12.89 5.31 -6.53
N TYR A 487 13.97 4.97 -5.84
CA TYR A 487 14.29 3.61 -5.42
C TYR A 487 14.34 3.55 -3.90
N ASN A 488 13.74 2.51 -3.33
CA ASN A 488 13.72 2.28 -1.88
C ASN A 488 14.50 1.01 -1.57
N TYR A 489 15.35 1.08 -0.54
CA TYR A 489 16.17 -0.03 -0.07
C TYR A 489 15.89 -0.25 1.41
N ASP A 490 15.31 -1.40 1.77
CA ASP A 490 14.99 -1.76 3.15
C ASP A 490 16.01 -2.76 3.66
N LEU A 491 16.98 -2.27 4.44
CA LEU A 491 18.18 -3.02 4.81
C LEU A 491 18.14 -3.38 6.31
N TYR A 492 18.15 -4.67 6.61
CA TYR A 492 18.13 -5.19 7.98
C TYR A 492 19.49 -5.78 8.35
N ASN A 493 19.85 -5.75 9.64
CA ASN A 493 21.13 -6.25 10.17
C ASN A 493 22.40 -5.61 9.58
N VAL A 494 22.28 -4.40 9.01
CA VAL A 494 23.39 -3.75 8.28
C VAL A 494 24.56 -3.47 9.21
N THR A 495 25.70 -4.09 8.90
CA THR A 495 27.00 -3.71 9.48
C THR A 495 27.78 -2.83 8.52
N ASN A 496 27.75 -3.15 7.22
CA ASN A 496 28.45 -2.42 6.16
C ASN A 496 27.54 -2.20 4.94
N LEU A 497 27.48 -0.97 4.48
CA LEU A 497 26.78 -0.58 3.26
C LEU A 497 27.77 0.06 2.29
N TYR A 498 27.87 -0.48 1.08
CA TYR A 498 28.62 0.12 -0.02
C TYR A 498 27.62 0.55 -1.09
N ALA A 499 27.49 1.85 -1.29
CA ALA A 499 26.56 2.38 -2.26
C ALA A 499 27.31 3.22 -3.29
N ASP A 500 27.18 2.90 -4.57
CA ASP A 500 27.68 3.69 -5.68
C ASP A 500 26.54 4.10 -6.60
N PHE A 501 26.41 5.41 -6.80
CA PHE A 501 25.40 6.02 -7.64
C PHE A 501 26.07 6.73 -8.83
N GLY A 502 25.96 6.10 -9.99
CA GLY A 502 26.44 6.58 -11.28
C GLY A 502 25.60 7.72 -11.88
N THR A 503 25.79 7.95 -13.18
CA THR A 503 25.45 9.18 -13.94
C THR A 503 23.96 9.61 -14.03
N GLY A 504 23.01 8.92 -13.40
CA GLY A 504 21.58 9.15 -13.63
C GLY A 504 20.94 10.31 -12.84
N SER A 505 19.60 10.38 -12.88
CA SER A 505 18.80 11.39 -12.17
C SER A 505 17.73 10.71 -11.33
N SER A 506 18.12 10.23 -10.16
CA SER A 506 17.28 9.42 -9.28
C SER A 506 17.25 9.92 -7.84
N THR A 507 16.28 9.44 -7.08
CA THR A 507 16.23 9.55 -5.63
C THR A 507 16.37 8.15 -5.04
N HIS A 508 17.30 7.96 -4.11
CA HIS A 508 17.53 6.69 -3.42
C HIS A 508 17.22 6.87 -1.94
N ASN A 509 16.17 6.21 -1.46
CA ASN A 509 15.83 6.17 -0.04
C ASN A 509 16.34 4.85 0.53
N ILE A 510 17.30 4.92 1.45
CA ILE A 510 17.94 3.77 2.06
C ILE A 510 17.53 3.74 3.53
N TYR A 511 16.76 2.74 3.93
CA TYR A 511 16.29 2.53 5.29
C TYR A 511 17.19 1.49 5.96
N ILE A 512 17.89 1.91 7.01
CA ILE A 512 18.84 1.07 7.77
C ILE A 512 18.27 0.84 9.17
N CYS A 513 17.84 -0.40 9.39
CA CYS A 513 17.17 -0.84 10.62
C CYS A 513 18.13 -1.23 11.76
N ASP A 514 19.45 -1.02 11.59
CA ASP A 514 20.45 -1.43 12.57
C ASP A 514 20.90 -0.30 13.50
N SER A 515 21.27 -0.72 14.71
CA SER A 515 21.83 0.12 15.76
C SER A 515 23.30 0.47 15.56
N GLN A 516 24.04 -0.22 14.69
CA GLN A 516 25.46 0.05 14.40
C GLN A 516 25.77 -0.30 12.94
N PHE A 517 26.22 0.68 12.15
CA PHE A 517 26.62 0.44 10.76
C PHE A 517 27.68 1.43 10.29
N TYR A 518 28.47 1.00 9.32
CA TYR A 518 29.33 1.82 8.48
C TYR A 518 28.73 1.86 7.07
N ALA A 519 28.59 3.05 6.48
CA ALA A 519 28.21 3.19 5.09
C ALA A 519 29.26 3.99 4.32
N ASP A 520 29.61 3.52 3.13
CA ASP A 520 30.47 4.22 2.17
C ASP A 520 29.68 4.51 0.89
N VAL A 521 29.36 5.79 0.71
CA VAL A 521 28.47 6.28 -0.35
C VAL A 521 29.27 7.07 -1.40
N SER A 522 29.47 6.48 -2.57
CA SER A 522 29.98 7.18 -3.75
C SER A 522 28.83 7.70 -4.60
N MET A 523 28.97 8.93 -5.08
CA MET A 523 28.08 9.53 -6.05
C MET A 523 28.94 10.23 -7.09
N SER A 524 29.25 9.57 -8.20
CA SER A 524 30.29 10.02 -9.14
C SER A 524 29.83 11.18 -10.03
N THR A 525 28.64 11.09 -10.61
CA THR A 525 28.09 12.03 -11.60
C THR A 525 26.56 11.90 -11.68
N GLY A 526 25.84 12.88 -12.24
CA GLY A 526 24.37 12.86 -12.32
C GLY A 526 23.64 13.76 -11.31
N SER A 527 22.31 13.70 -11.31
CA SER A 527 21.44 14.44 -10.36
C SER A 527 20.81 13.48 -9.36
N ASN A 528 21.65 12.88 -8.51
CA ASN A 528 21.23 11.88 -7.53
C ASN A 528 20.89 12.54 -6.18
N ASN A 529 19.76 12.15 -5.60
CA ASN A 529 19.36 12.52 -4.24
C ASN A 529 19.36 11.27 -3.37
N VAL A 530 20.41 11.07 -2.57
CA VAL A 530 20.55 9.93 -1.67
C VAL A 530 20.08 10.33 -0.29
N ARG A 531 19.14 9.58 0.26
CA ARG A 531 18.56 9.78 1.59
C ARG A 531 18.73 8.52 2.39
N ILE A 532 19.53 8.60 3.44
CA ILE A 532 19.73 7.51 4.40
C ILE A 532 18.87 7.80 5.61
N TYR A 533 17.94 6.89 5.89
CA TYR A 533 17.09 6.88 7.07
C TYR A 533 17.65 5.81 8.00
N SER A 534 18.29 6.23 9.10
CA SER A 534 18.86 5.29 10.06
C SER A 534 18.15 5.39 11.41
N TYR A 535 17.82 4.22 11.97
CA TYR A 535 17.27 4.13 13.31
C TYR A 535 18.33 4.44 14.37
N GLY A 536 18.12 5.47 15.17
CA GLY A 536 19.01 5.87 16.27
C GLY A 536 20.28 6.61 15.83
N TRP A 537 20.34 7.13 14.61
CA TRP A 537 21.29 8.15 14.15
C TRP A 537 21.37 9.37 15.10
N GLY A 538 20.24 9.75 15.70
CA GLY A 538 20.03 10.88 16.58
C GLY A 538 19.50 12.11 15.83
N ALA A 539 18.31 12.59 16.19
CA ALA A 539 17.64 13.70 15.50
C ALA A 539 18.46 15.01 15.45
N GLY A 540 19.40 15.21 16.39
CA GLY A 540 20.33 16.33 16.38
C GLY A 540 21.47 16.22 15.36
N ASN A 541 21.63 15.06 14.72
CA ASN A 541 22.68 14.76 13.75
C ASN A 541 22.12 14.68 12.31
N ASN A 542 20.89 15.12 12.08
CA ASN A 542 20.33 15.19 10.73
C ASN A 542 21.17 16.16 9.89
N VAL A 543 21.74 15.67 8.80
CA VAL A 543 22.65 16.45 7.94
C VAL A 543 22.23 16.26 6.49
N THR A 544 22.18 17.37 5.76
CA THR A 544 22.06 17.39 4.31
C THR A 544 23.28 18.10 3.74
N ILE A 545 23.93 17.45 2.78
CA ILE A 545 25.07 17.97 2.03
C ILE A 545 24.61 18.17 0.59
N ASP A 546 24.58 19.44 0.16
CA ASP A 546 24.18 19.86 -1.18
C ASP A 546 25.35 20.56 -1.90
N SER A 547 26.52 19.91 -1.90
CA SER A 547 27.73 20.48 -2.50
C SER A 547 28.42 19.46 -3.40
N SER A 548 28.73 19.87 -4.63
CA SER A 548 29.60 19.11 -5.53
C SER A 548 31.05 19.12 -5.05
N TYR A 549 31.81 18.08 -5.37
CA TYR A 549 33.22 17.88 -4.97
C TYR A 549 33.45 17.88 -3.46
N ASN A 550 32.69 17.06 -2.74
CA ASN A 550 32.82 16.98 -1.29
C ASN A 550 33.08 15.53 -0.88
N THR A 551 34.08 15.34 -0.02
CA THR A 551 34.34 14.07 0.65
C THR A 551 34.37 14.31 2.14
N GLY A 552 33.90 13.35 2.91
CA GLY A 552 33.88 13.48 4.35
C GLY A 552 33.24 12.30 5.04
N THR A 553 33.14 12.43 6.35
CA THR A 553 32.54 11.44 7.25
C THR A 553 31.46 12.13 8.06
N LEU A 554 30.24 11.60 7.99
CA LEU A 554 29.16 11.95 8.89
C LEU A 554 29.11 10.94 10.03
N ASN A 555 29.10 11.42 11.27
CA ASN A 555 29.03 10.56 12.45
C ASN A 555 27.66 10.71 13.11
N GLY A 556 26.99 9.58 13.32
CA GLY A 556 25.75 9.49 14.09
C GLY A 556 26.03 9.19 15.56
N ASN A 557 24.97 8.93 16.33
CA ASN A 557 25.13 8.40 17.68
C ASN A 557 25.67 6.96 17.66
N GLY A 558 26.49 6.60 18.65
CA GLY A 558 27.09 5.26 18.74
C GLY A 558 28.16 5.01 17.67
N ASN A 559 28.32 3.76 17.24
CA ASN A 559 29.25 3.35 16.19
C ASN A 559 28.58 3.43 14.81
N ARG A 560 28.03 4.60 14.46
CA ARG A 560 27.39 4.84 13.16
C ARG A 560 28.16 5.90 12.39
N SER A 561 28.56 5.58 11.17
CA SER A 561 29.26 6.54 10.30
C SER A 561 28.87 6.35 8.84
N VAL A 562 28.78 7.47 8.12
CA VAL A 562 28.60 7.51 6.67
C VAL A 562 29.79 8.26 6.07
N ASP A 563 30.71 7.53 5.46
CA ASP A 563 31.72 8.10 4.58
C ASP A 563 31.08 8.36 3.23
N TYR A 564 31.36 9.53 2.66
CA TYR A 564 30.77 9.92 1.38
C TYR A 564 31.80 10.53 0.45
N TYR A 565 31.60 10.29 -0.84
CA TYR A 565 32.30 10.91 -1.95
C TYR A 565 31.26 11.47 -2.93
N MET A 566 31.20 12.79 -3.08
CA MET A 566 30.28 13.50 -3.98
C MET A 566 31.07 14.12 -5.14
N GLY A 567 30.77 13.69 -6.35
CA GLY A 567 31.35 14.17 -7.59
C GLY A 567 30.76 15.49 -8.10
N VAL A 568 30.73 15.65 -9.43
CA VAL A 568 30.80 16.97 -10.08
C VAL A 568 29.47 17.69 -10.34
N SER A 569 28.34 17.11 -9.93
CA SER A 569 27.00 17.50 -10.38
C SER A 569 26.00 17.71 -9.22
N SER A 570 24.75 18.06 -9.53
CA SER A 570 23.67 18.37 -8.60
C SER A 570 23.22 17.16 -7.77
N ILE A 571 24.11 16.76 -6.87
CA ILE A 571 23.99 15.61 -5.97
C ILE A 571 23.68 16.12 -4.57
N SER A 572 22.80 15.41 -3.87
CA SER A 572 22.49 15.68 -2.47
C SER A 572 22.57 14.39 -1.67
N LEU A 573 23.26 14.43 -0.53
CA LEU A 573 23.24 13.35 0.46
C LEU A 573 22.57 13.88 1.71
N SER A 574 21.51 13.21 2.14
CA SER A 574 20.88 13.49 3.43
C SER A 574 20.90 12.26 4.32
N VAL A 575 21.27 12.42 5.58
CA VAL A 575 21.16 11.38 6.60
C VAL A 575 20.20 11.86 7.68
N TYR A 576 19.14 11.10 7.91
CA TYR A 576 18.06 11.42 8.82
C TYR A 576 17.94 10.38 9.93
N GLU A 577 17.69 10.85 11.15
CA GLU A 577 17.07 10.03 12.18
C GLU A 577 15.69 9.60 11.73
N TRP A 578 15.50 8.29 11.72
CA TRP A 578 14.21 7.70 11.47
C TRP A 578 13.52 7.40 12.80
N ALA A 579 12.60 8.29 13.20
CA ALA A 579 11.73 8.10 14.34
C ALA A 579 10.44 7.41 13.88
N ASP A 580 10.18 6.21 14.39
CA ASP A 580 9.03 5.33 14.08
C ASP A 580 7.84 6.04 13.42
N GLY A 581 7.68 5.81 12.11
CA GLY A 581 6.73 6.52 11.27
C GLY A 581 6.36 5.77 9.99
N ALA A 582 5.72 4.62 10.14
CA ALA A 582 4.85 3.95 9.16
C ALA A 582 5.43 3.41 7.84
N TRP A 583 6.73 3.47 7.56
CA TRP A 583 7.32 2.86 6.36
C TRP A 583 8.65 2.16 6.70
N SER A 584 8.61 0.82 6.69
CA SER A 584 9.69 -0.19 6.72
C SER A 584 10.87 -0.02 7.69
N CYS A 585 10.69 -0.60 8.88
CA CYS A 585 11.48 -1.70 9.48
C CYS A 585 10.48 -2.60 10.24
#